data_AF-A0A4U0UJY0-F1
#
_entry.id   AF-A0A4U0UJY0-F1
#
_cell.length_a   1.000
_cell.length_b   1.000
_cell.length_c   1.000
_cell.angle_alpha   90.00
_cell.angle_beta   90.00
_cell.angle_gamma   90.00
#
_symmetry.space_group_name_H-M   'P 1'
#
loop_
_entity.id
_entity.type
_entity.pdbx_description
1 polymer ?
#
loop_
_entity_poly.entity_id
_entity_poly.type
_entity_poly.pdbx_seq_one_letter_code
_entity_poly.pdbx_strand_id
1 'polypeptide(L)'
;MYGGPLHNPAFIERLLDALPSLDKTTYATLDRVEGMLTTALEETLFDDPLPAADPKDTIPTMPPHTLDNHPFFFHPSALAKVIHCQSPPEAAVKGALRTAGYRATRSHTKPGTVKTDAPWTVVWEIMREWVRQKAPIKESAIREGTAGWGIMSQRRETTDEQKPDEGEKAESSNLSLDQDKLHLKEE
;
A
#
# COMPACT_ATOMS: atom_id res chain seq x y z
N MET A 1 25.26 8.75 -4.28
CA MET A 1 24.13 7.84 -4.59
C MET A 1 23.74 8.06 -6.03
N TYR A 2 23.35 7.02 -6.76
CA TYR A 2 22.80 7.14 -8.11
C TYR A 2 21.33 7.60 -8.01
N GLY A 3 20.94 8.60 -8.79
CA GLY A 3 19.60 9.21 -8.74
C GLY A 3 18.79 9.09 -10.04
N GLY A 4 19.30 8.34 -11.02
CA GLY A 4 18.59 8.06 -12.27
C GLY A 4 17.71 6.81 -12.18
N PRO A 5 16.98 6.48 -13.26
CA PRO A 5 16.21 5.25 -13.38
C PRO A 5 17.07 4.00 -13.15
N LEU A 6 16.56 3.10 -12.31
CA LEU A 6 17.18 1.78 -12.08
C LEU A 6 16.81 0.76 -13.18
N HIS A 7 15.71 1.00 -13.88
CA HIS A 7 15.15 0.09 -14.87
C HIS A 7 14.95 0.79 -16.20
N ASN A 8 15.16 0.03 -17.28
CA ASN A 8 14.79 0.42 -18.63
C ASN A 8 13.51 -0.36 -19.00
N PRO A 9 12.33 0.28 -19.06
CA PRO A 9 11.08 -0.43 -19.30
C PRO A 9 11.06 -1.12 -20.68
N ALA A 10 11.66 -0.52 -21.72
CA ALA A 10 11.75 -1.15 -23.04
C ALA A 10 12.60 -2.44 -23.02
N PHE A 11 13.59 -2.53 -22.14
CA PHE A 11 14.34 -3.77 -21.91
C PHE A 11 13.47 -4.83 -21.22
N ILE A 12 12.72 -4.43 -20.18
CA ILE A 12 11.87 -5.33 -19.41
C ILE A 12 10.73 -5.88 -20.28
N GLU A 13 10.06 -5.04 -21.05
CA GLU A 13 8.99 -5.42 -21.99
C GLU A 13 9.50 -6.43 -23.02
N ARG A 14 10.65 -6.17 -23.66
CA ARG A 14 11.26 -7.14 -24.59
C ARG A 14 11.58 -8.47 -23.95
N LEU A 15 12.04 -8.47 -22.70
CA LEU A 15 12.34 -9.70 -22.00
C LEU A 15 11.06 -10.46 -21.67
N LEU A 16 10.01 -9.77 -21.22
CA LEU A 16 8.68 -10.33 -20.98
C LEU A 16 8.09 -10.95 -22.25
N ASP A 17 8.20 -10.27 -23.40
CA ASP A 17 7.73 -10.77 -24.70
C ASP A 17 8.45 -12.05 -25.16
N ALA A 18 9.71 -12.22 -24.75
CA ALA A 18 10.50 -13.40 -25.08
C ALA A 18 10.17 -14.62 -24.18
N LEU A 19 9.68 -14.41 -22.95
CA LEU A 19 9.48 -15.50 -21.98
C LEU A 19 8.58 -16.64 -22.48
N PRO A 20 7.45 -16.40 -23.17
CA PRO A 20 6.56 -17.48 -23.63
C PRO A 20 7.20 -18.43 -24.64
N SER A 21 8.25 -17.98 -25.34
CA SER A 21 8.96 -18.79 -26.35
C SER A 21 10.01 -19.74 -25.76
N LEU A 22 10.34 -19.58 -24.47
CA LEU A 22 11.41 -20.31 -23.81
C LEU A 22 10.92 -21.65 -23.23
N ASP A 23 11.76 -22.68 -23.31
CA ASP A 23 11.47 -23.99 -22.72
C ASP A 23 11.51 -23.95 -21.18
N LYS A 24 10.41 -24.34 -20.55
CA LYS A 24 10.27 -24.42 -19.08
C LYS A 24 11.13 -25.52 -18.45
N THR A 25 11.54 -26.53 -19.22
CA THR A 25 12.43 -27.58 -18.73
C THR A 25 13.84 -27.05 -18.51
N THR A 26 14.33 -26.26 -19.47
CA THR A 26 15.64 -25.60 -19.40
C THR A 26 15.64 -24.46 -18.38
N TYR A 27 14.59 -23.64 -18.37
CA TYR A 27 14.45 -22.49 -17.47
C TYR A 27 13.34 -22.72 -16.44
N ALA A 28 13.65 -23.47 -15.39
CA ALA A 28 12.68 -23.84 -14.36
C ALA A 28 12.11 -22.65 -13.54
N THR A 29 12.75 -21.47 -13.58
CA THR A 29 12.33 -20.27 -12.83
C THR A 29 11.55 -19.25 -13.66
N LEU A 30 11.07 -19.60 -14.85
CA LEU A 30 10.39 -18.67 -15.76
C LEU A 30 9.24 -17.92 -15.08
N ASP A 31 8.35 -18.63 -14.38
CA ASP A 31 7.19 -17.99 -13.71
C ASP A 31 7.63 -16.98 -12.64
N ARG A 32 8.78 -17.20 -11.97
CA ARG A 32 9.34 -16.22 -11.01
C ARG A 32 9.96 -15.02 -11.73
N VAL A 33 10.67 -15.26 -12.82
CA VAL A 33 11.27 -14.19 -13.64
C VAL A 33 10.18 -13.28 -14.19
N GLU A 34 9.11 -13.86 -14.74
CA GLU A 34 7.92 -13.14 -15.19
C GLU A 34 7.35 -12.26 -14.08
N GLY A 35 7.07 -12.84 -12.90
CA GLY A 35 6.53 -12.05 -11.78
C GLY A 35 7.46 -10.93 -11.29
N MET A 36 8.77 -11.15 -11.27
CA MET A 36 9.76 -10.14 -10.89
C MET A 36 9.83 -9.00 -11.92
N LEU A 37 9.83 -9.32 -13.21
CA LEU A 37 9.87 -8.35 -14.29
C LEU A 37 8.58 -7.54 -14.38
N THR A 38 7.43 -8.18 -14.22
CA THR A 38 6.12 -7.49 -14.16
C THR A 38 6.09 -6.49 -13.00
N THR A 39 6.55 -6.89 -11.82
CA THR A 39 6.62 -5.97 -10.66
C THR A 39 7.59 -4.81 -10.90
N ALA A 40 8.76 -5.10 -11.50
CA ALA A 40 9.76 -4.08 -11.84
C ALA A 40 9.25 -3.08 -12.91
N LEU A 41 8.44 -3.55 -13.85
CA LEU A 41 7.79 -2.70 -14.85
C LEU A 41 6.72 -1.81 -14.18
N GLU A 42 5.87 -2.37 -13.33
CA GLU A 42 4.84 -1.62 -12.62
C GLU A 42 5.41 -0.50 -11.74
N GLU A 43 6.55 -0.72 -11.07
CA GLU A 43 7.16 0.28 -10.18
C GLU A 43 7.98 1.38 -10.90
N THR A 44 7.96 1.39 -12.23
CA THR A 44 8.57 2.43 -13.04
C THR A 44 7.64 3.66 -13.06
N LEU A 45 7.92 4.64 -12.19
CA LEU A 45 7.09 5.83 -11.98
C LEU A 45 7.64 7.11 -12.64
N PHE A 46 8.69 7.02 -13.44
CA PHE A 46 9.23 8.21 -14.12
C PHE A 46 8.45 8.49 -15.40
N ASP A 47 8.12 9.77 -15.61
CA ASP A 47 7.24 10.23 -16.69
C ASP A 47 8.01 10.64 -17.97
N ASP A 48 9.35 10.56 -17.93
CA ASP A 48 10.18 10.93 -19.07
C ASP A 48 9.88 10.00 -20.26
N PRO A 49 9.61 10.56 -21.45
CA PRO A 49 9.34 9.76 -22.63
C PRO A 49 10.57 8.90 -22.93
N LEU A 50 10.32 7.60 -23.06
CA LEU A 50 11.34 6.66 -23.54
C LEU A 50 11.89 7.17 -24.87
N PRO A 51 13.22 7.08 -25.09
CA PRO A 51 13.79 7.39 -26.40
C PRO A 51 13.07 6.52 -27.44
N ALA A 52 12.69 7.15 -28.57
CA ALA A 52 12.06 6.42 -29.67
C ALA A 52 12.95 5.23 -30.04
N ALA A 53 12.36 4.03 -30.06
CA ALA A 53 13.10 2.84 -30.45
C ALA A 53 13.54 3.00 -31.91
N ASP A 54 14.85 2.97 -32.15
CA ASP A 54 15.37 2.88 -33.51
C ASP A 54 14.88 1.56 -34.14
N PRO A 55 14.53 1.53 -35.44
CA PRO A 55 13.98 0.35 -36.13
C PRO A 55 14.94 -0.86 -36.22
N LYS A 56 16.09 -0.85 -35.54
CA LYS A 56 17.15 -1.87 -35.61
C LYS A 56 17.19 -2.83 -34.41
N ASP A 57 16.05 -3.21 -33.82
CA ASP A 57 15.99 -4.13 -32.68
C ASP A 57 16.85 -3.75 -31.45
N THR A 58 17.33 -2.52 -31.40
CA THR A 58 18.25 -2.07 -30.35
C THR A 58 17.43 -1.53 -29.19
N ILE A 59 17.77 -1.93 -27.96
CA ILE A 59 17.12 -1.39 -26.75
C ILE A 59 17.52 0.09 -26.64
N PRO A 60 16.57 1.03 -26.52
CA PRO A 60 16.88 2.44 -26.42
C PRO A 60 17.71 2.69 -25.15
N THR A 61 18.82 3.41 -25.28
CA THR A 61 19.66 3.77 -24.12
C THR A 61 19.01 4.92 -23.36
N MET A 62 18.85 4.77 -22.05
CA MET A 62 18.32 5.84 -21.21
C MET A 62 19.32 7.02 -21.16
N PRO A 63 18.87 8.27 -21.33
CA PRO A 63 19.75 9.42 -21.22
C PRO A 63 20.40 9.50 -19.83
N PRO A 64 21.71 9.83 -19.73
CA PRO A 64 22.41 9.84 -18.44
C PRO A 64 21.95 10.95 -17.49
N HIS A 65 21.18 11.92 -17.98
CA HIS A 65 20.64 13.04 -17.22
C HIS A 65 19.19 12.79 -16.73
N THR A 66 18.58 11.66 -17.08
CA THR A 66 17.25 11.28 -16.60
C THR A 66 17.30 11.04 -15.09
N LEU A 67 16.35 11.63 -14.36
CA LEU A 67 16.23 11.51 -12.91
C LEU A 67 14.98 10.70 -12.56
N ASP A 68 15.09 9.82 -11.58
CA ASP A 68 13.92 9.21 -10.96
C ASP A 68 13.39 10.15 -9.87
N ASN A 69 12.21 10.75 -10.08
CA ASN A 69 11.57 11.64 -9.12
C ASN A 69 11.07 10.91 -7.86
N HIS A 70 10.95 9.59 -7.92
CA HIS A 70 10.39 8.75 -6.87
C HIS A 70 11.32 7.56 -6.56
N PRO A 71 12.59 7.78 -6.22
CA PRO A 71 13.61 6.72 -6.19
C PRO A 71 13.49 5.77 -4.99
N PHE A 72 12.69 6.11 -3.99
CA PHE A 72 12.56 5.36 -2.74
C PHE A 72 11.16 4.80 -2.52
N PHE A 73 11.10 3.73 -1.73
CA PHE A 73 9.87 3.11 -1.25
C PHE A 73 9.88 3.07 0.28
N PHE A 74 8.72 2.87 0.88
CA PHE A 74 8.58 2.75 2.33
C PHE A 74 7.83 1.49 2.73
N HIS A 75 8.05 1.05 3.97
CA HIS A 75 7.27 -0.03 4.57
C HIS A 75 6.21 0.59 5.50
N PRO A 76 4.91 0.27 5.34
CA PRO A 76 3.88 0.78 6.25
C PRO A 76 4.16 0.46 7.73
N SER A 77 4.75 -0.70 8.01
CA SER A 77 5.20 -1.08 9.37
C SER A 77 6.27 -0.16 9.95
N ALA A 78 7.12 0.43 9.11
CA ALA A 78 8.11 1.41 9.55
C ALA A 78 7.45 2.73 9.93
N LEU A 79 6.44 3.17 9.18
CA LEU A 79 5.66 4.37 9.49
C LEU A 79 4.85 4.20 10.78
N ALA A 80 4.21 3.03 10.94
CA ALA A 80 3.42 2.70 12.13
C ALA A 80 4.27 2.72 13.42
N LYS A 81 5.55 2.33 13.35
CA LYS A 81 6.49 2.43 14.47
C LYS A 81 6.74 3.89 14.90
N VAL A 82 6.77 4.84 13.97
CA VAL A 82 7.01 6.27 14.27
C VAL A 82 5.84 6.86 15.06
N ILE A 83 4.61 6.48 14.73
CA ILE A 83 3.38 7.00 15.37
C ILE A 83 2.78 6.03 16.40
N HIS A 84 3.50 4.97 16.76
CA HIS A 84 3.09 3.98 17.76
C HIS A 84 1.69 3.36 17.54
N CYS A 85 1.31 3.11 16.28
CA CYS A 85 0.02 2.49 15.94
C CYS A 85 0.18 1.06 15.42
N GLN A 86 -0.94 0.34 15.29
CA GLN A 86 -0.97 -0.91 14.55
C GLN A 86 -0.66 -0.66 13.07
N SER A 87 0.20 -1.48 12.47
CA SER A 87 0.56 -1.33 11.06
C SER A 87 -0.64 -1.56 10.15
N PRO A 88 -0.92 -0.65 9.20
CA PRO A 88 -1.91 -0.91 8.17
C PRO A 88 -1.44 -2.02 7.21
N PRO A 89 -2.37 -2.81 6.64
CA PRO A 89 -2.08 -3.69 5.52
C PRO A 89 -1.61 -2.89 4.28
N GLU A 90 -0.66 -3.44 3.52
CA GLU A 90 -0.13 -2.82 2.29
C GLU A 90 -1.26 -2.42 1.31
N ALA A 91 -2.26 -3.30 1.15
CA ALA A 91 -3.40 -3.07 0.26
C ALA A 91 -4.24 -1.85 0.67
N ALA A 92 -4.41 -1.61 1.99
CA ALA A 92 -5.17 -0.47 2.48
C ALA A 92 -4.45 0.85 2.16
N VAL A 93 -3.12 0.90 2.38
CA VAL A 93 -2.30 2.08 2.05
C VAL A 93 -2.30 2.35 0.54
N LYS A 94 -2.08 1.32 -0.28
CA LYS A 94 -2.13 1.46 -1.75
C LYS A 94 -3.51 1.89 -2.24
N GLY A 95 -4.58 1.35 -1.65
CA GLY A 95 -5.95 1.75 -1.96
C GLY A 95 -6.20 3.22 -1.65
N ALA A 96 -5.82 3.67 -0.46
CA ALA A 96 -5.94 5.08 -0.07
C ALA A 96 -5.14 6.02 -0.99
N LEU A 97 -3.90 5.67 -1.34
CA LEU A 97 -3.07 6.43 -2.27
C LEU A 97 -3.72 6.55 -3.66
N ARG A 98 -4.25 5.44 -4.19
CA ARG A 98 -4.93 5.40 -5.50
C ARG A 98 -6.20 6.24 -5.50
N THR A 99 -7.02 6.15 -4.44
CA THR A 99 -8.22 6.99 -4.30
C THR A 99 -7.86 8.48 -4.17
N ALA A 100 -6.71 8.80 -3.58
CA ALA A 100 -6.19 10.17 -3.51
C ALA A 100 -5.56 10.66 -4.83
N GLY A 101 -5.58 9.85 -5.90
CA GLY A 101 -5.09 10.21 -7.23
C GLY A 101 -3.61 9.94 -7.47
N TYR A 102 -2.93 9.23 -6.57
CA TYR A 102 -1.51 8.90 -6.69
C TYR A 102 -1.29 7.48 -7.18
N ARG A 103 -0.18 7.26 -7.89
CA ARG A 103 0.27 5.92 -8.27
C ARG A 103 0.82 5.20 -7.05
N ALA A 104 0.43 3.94 -6.86
CA ALA A 104 0.92 3.14 -5.74
C ALA A 104 1.17 1.69 -6.17
N THR A 105 2.44 1.30 -6.08
CA THR A 105 2.96 0.00 -6.54
C THR A 105 3.79 -0.64 -5.44
N ARG A 106 4.11 -1.92 -5.61
CA ARG A 106 5.00 -2.67 -4.70
C ARG A 106 6.43 -2.56 -5.20
N SER A 107 7.43 -2.56 -4.31
CA SER A 107 8.81 -2.77 -4.75
C SER A 107 9.12 -4.25 -4.98
N HIS A 108 9.73 -4.58 -6.12
CA HIS A 108 10.29 -5.89 -6.44
C HIS A 108 11.42 -6.29 -5.48
N THR A 109 12.10 -5.31 -4.87
CA THR A 109 13.23 -5.55 -3.96
C THR A 109 12.81 -6.14 -2.61
N LYS A 110 11.58 -5.87 -2.16
CA LYS A 110 11.13 -6.30 -0.84
C LYS A 110 9.59 -6.34 -0.74
N PRO A 111 9.00 -7.47 -0.34
CA PRO A 111 7.55 -7.57 -0.14
C PRO A 111 7.10 -6.66 1.02
N GLY A 112 5.84 -6.19 0.96
CA GLY A 112 5.26 -5.35 2.01
C GLY A 112 5.64 -3.87 1.91
N THR A 113 6.28 -3.45 0.81
CA THR A 113 6.70 -2.08 0.57
C THR A 113 5.82 -1.39 -0.47
N VAL A 114 5.75 -0.07 -0.37
CA VAL A 114 4.97 0.78 -1.27
C VAL A 114 5.90 1.82 -1.90
N LYS A 115 5.89 1.87 -3.23
CA LYS A 115 6.47 2.94 -4.03
C LYS A 115 5.33 3.81 -4.57
N THR A 116 5.48 5.12 -4.52
CA THR A 116 4.42 6.07 -4.90
C THR A 116 5.01 7.39 -5.35
N ASP A 117 4.25 8.12 -6.17
CA ASP A 117 4.51 9.52 -6.53
C ASP A 117 3.91 10.52 -5.53
N ALA A 118 3.22 10.02 -4.49
CA ALA A 118 2.67 10.85 -3.44
C ALA A 118 3.76 11.54 -2.60
N PRO A 119 3.59 12.84 -2.28
CA PRO A 119 4.48 13.51 -1.35
C PRO A 119 4.31 12.95 0.07
N TRP A 120 5.35 13.08 0.90
CA TRP A 120 5.35 12.61 2.28
C TRP A 120 4.20 13.18 3.13
N THR A 121 3.73 14.38 2.83
CA THR A 121 2.57 14.99 3.50
C THR A 121 1.31 14.15 3.33
N VAL A 122 1.08 13.60 2.13
CA VAL A 122 -0.06 12.72 1.82
C VAL A 122 0.13 11.35 2.47
N VAL A 123 1.35 10.80 2.42
CA VAL A 123 1.65 9.52 3.08
C VAL A 123 1.34 9.60 4.58
N TRP A 124 1.76 10.67 5.25
CA TRP A 124 1.44 10.89 6.66
C TRP A 124 -0.02 11.22 6.91
N GLU A 125 -0.72 11.88 5.99
CA GLU A 125 -2.18 12.07 6.06
C GLU A 125 -2.92 10.72 6.05
N ILE A 126 -2.57 9.82 5.15
CA ILE A 126 -3.14 8.46 5.10
C ILE A 126 -2.87 7.70 6.39
N MET A 127 -1.66 7.78 6.95
CA MET A 127 -1.33 7.14 8.22
C MET A 127 -2.12 7.73 9.40
N ARG A 128 -2.37 9.04 9.40
CA ARG A 128 -3.20 9.69 10.44
C ARG A 128 -4.66 9.29 10.32
N GLU A 129 -5.19 9.19 9.11
CA GLU A 129 -6.53 8.69 8.87
C GLU A 129 -6.69 7.21 9.28
N TRP A 130 -5.65 6.40 9.06
CA TRP A 130 -5.62 5.03 9.56
C TRP A 130 -5.73 4.96 11.09
N VAL A 131 -4.95 5.80 11.80
CA VAL A 131 -5.01 5.89 13.26
C VAL A 131 -6.40 6.36 13.72
N ARG A 132 -6.97 7.36 13.05
CA ARG A 132 -8.30 7.90 13.38
C ARG A 132 -9.41 6.85 13.23
N GLN A 133 -9.41 6.11 12.13
CA GLN A 133 -10.54 5.26 11.74
C GLN A 133 -10.43 3.80 12.21
N LYS A 134 -9.21 3.26 12.30
CA LYS A 134 -8.99 1.81 12.45
C LYS A 134 -8.12 1.44 13.64
N ALA A 135 -7.11 2.25 13.98
CA ALA A 135 -6.14 1.92 15.02
C ALA A 135 -5.85 3.12 15.94
N PRO A 136 -6.82 3.54 16.77
CA PRO A 136 -6.67 4.69 17.65
C PRO A 136 -5.56 4.43 18.68
N ILE A 137 -4.68 5.41 18.82
CA ILE A 137 -3.58 5.39 19.78
C ILE A 137 -4.00 6.04 21.10
N LYS A 138 -3.43 5.58 22.21
CA LYS A 138 -3.56 6.26 23.50
C LYS A 138 -2.70 7.52 23.47
N GLU A 139 -3.21 8.63 24.00
CA GLU A 139 -2.45 9.90 24.05
C GLU A 139 -1.13 9.76 24.84
N SER A 140 -1.09 8.88 25.84
CA SER A 140 0.12 8.56 26.60
C SER A 140 1.16 7.72 25.84
N ALA A 141 0.81 7.18 24.67
CA ALA A 141 1.73 6.36 23.88
C ALA A 141 2.79 7.20 23.14
N ILE A 142 2.48 8.47 22.84
CA ILE A 142 3.39 9.37 22.13
C ILE A 142 3.89 10.45 23.07
N ARG A 143 5.21 10.49 23.29
CA ARG A 143 5.85 11.51 24.11
C ARG A 143 6.00 12.82 23.35
N GLU A 144 5.75 13.94 24.02
CA GLU A 144 6.01 15.28 23.51
C GLU A 144 7.47 15.43 23.07
N GLY A 145 7.70 16.07 21.91
CA GLY A 145 9.03 16.23 21.31
C GLY A 145 9.52 15.07 20.45
N THR A 146 8.77 13.96 20.33
CA THR A 146 9.09 12.89 19.37
C THR A 146 8.59 13.21 17.96
N ALA A 147 9.17 12.57 16.94
CA ALA A 147 8.72 12.71 15.55
C ALA A 147 7.23 12.31 15.39
N GLY A 148 6.80 11.24 16.07
CA GLY A 148 5.41 10.81 16.09
C GLY A 148 4.47 11.89 16.62
N TRP A 149 4.88 12.63 17.65
CA TRP A 149 4.10 13.73 18.22
C TRP A 149 3.93 14.87 17.21
N GLY A 150 5.00 15.26 16.52
CA GLY A 150 4.95 16.29 15.49
C GLY A 150 4.05 15.91 14.30
N ILE A 151 4.07 14.63 13.90
CA ILE A 151 3.23 14.15 12.80
C ILE A 151 1.75 14.13 13.22
N MET A 152 1.45 13.59 14.39
CA MET A 152 0.06 13.45 14.88
C MET A 152 -0.58 14.78 15.26
N SER A 153 0.20 15.78 15.68
CA SER A 153 -0.30 17.13 16.02
C SER A 153 -0.69 17.95 14.78
N GLN A 154 -0.15 17.67 13.60
CA GLN A 154 -0.51 18.35 12.35
C GLN A 154 -1.88 17.93 11.78
N ARG A 155 -2.75 17.32 12.59
CA ARG A 155 -4.04 16.78 12.16
C ARG A 155 -4.94 17.90 11.63
N ARG A 156 -5.62 17.65 10.51
CA ARG A 156 -6.71 18.52 10.04
C ARG A 156 -7.91 18.37 10.97
N GLU A 157 -8.50 19.47 11.40
CA GLU A 157 -9.81 19.48 12.04
C GLU A 157 -10.86 19.13 10.98
N THR A 158 -11.07 17.84 10.75
CA THR A 158 -12.20 17.37 9.96
C THR A 158 -13.42 17.38 10.87
N THR A 159 -14.34 18.32 10.65
CA THR A 159 -15.69 18.33 11.20
C THR A 159 -16.45 17.15 10.61
N ASP A 160 -16.25 15.95 11.16
CA ASP A 160 -17.02 14.77 10.76
C ASP A 160 -17.45 14.01 12.01
N GLU A 161 -18.70 14.28 12.39
CA GLU A 161 -19.47 13.52 13.36
C GLU A 161 -19.76 12.13 12.79
N GLN A 162 -18.86 11.18 13.02
CA GLN A 162 -19.19 9.77 12.89
C GLN A 162 -19.05 9.13 14.26
N LYS A 163 -20.20 9.02 14.93
CA LYS A 163 -20.38 8.22 16.14
C LYS A 163 -19.88 6.78 15.86
N PRO A 164 -19.07 6.18 16.75
CA PRO A 164 -18.83 4.76 16.68
C PRO A 164 -20.16 4.04 16.93
N ASP A 165 -20.54 3.17 16.00
CA ASP A 165 -21.58 2.16 16.16
C ASP A 165 -21.19 1.29 17.36
N GLU A 166 -21.99 1.38 18.43
CA GLU A 166 -21.81 0.58 19.63
C GLU A 166 -22.11 -0.88 19.28
N GLY A 167 -21.04 -1.66 19.09
CA GLY A 167 -21.12 -3.11 18.98
C GLY A 167 -21.79 -3.69 20.22
N GLU A 168 -23.05 -4.07 20.03
CA GLU A 168 -23.93 -4.82 20.90
C GLU A 168 -23.16 -5.97 21.57
N LYS A 169 -22.93 -5.85 22.88
CA LYS A 169 -22.44 -6.97 23.69
C LYS A 169 -23.55 -8.00 23.75
N ALA A 170 -23.36 -9.13 23.09
CA ALA A 170 -24.12 -10.34 23.35
C ALA A 170 -23.80 -10.84 24.77
N GLU A 171 -24.57 -10.40 25.75
CA GLU A 171 -24.67 -11.06 27.05
C GLU A 171 -25.53 -12.31 26.90
N SER A 172 -24.87 -13.46 26.75
CA SER A 172 -25.50 -14.76 26.93
C SER A 172 -25.71 -15.03 28.42
N SER A 173 -26.80 -14.53 29.00
CA SER A 173 -27.30 -15.00 30.29
C SER A 173 -28.33 -16.11 30.05
N ASN A 174 -27.93 -17.34 30.38
CA ASN A 174 -28.83 -18.50 30.49
C ASN A 174 -29.99 -18.18 31.43
N LEU A 175 -31.23 -18.33 30.96
CA LEU A 175 -32.39 -18.52 31.82
C LEU A 175 -33.17 -19.76 31.35
N SER A 176 -33.08 -20.80 32.17
CA SER A 176 -33.86 -22.02 32.12
C SER A 176 -35.26 -21.81 32.70
N LEU A 177 -36.22 -22.61 32.18
CA LEU A 177 -37.54 -22.97 32.76
C LEU A 177 -38.65 -21.91 32.67
N ASP A 178 -39.64 -22.13 31.80
CA ASP A 178 -40.87 -22.88 32.12
C ASP A 178 -41.87 -22.75 30.95
N GLN A 179 -42.06 -23.85 30.20
CA GLN A 179 -43.22 -24.01 29.34
C GLN A 179 -44.34 -24.61 30.16
N ASP A 180 -45.15 -23.76 30.80
CA ASP A 180 -46.50 -24.13 31.19
C ASP A 180 -47.37 -22.88 31.34
N LYS A 181 -48.57 -22.96 30.76
CA LYS A 181 -49.65 -21.96 30.66
C LYS A 181 -49.54 -20.97 29.50
N LEU A 182 -50.21 -21.30 28.40
CA LEU A 182 -51.34 -20.52 27.87
C LEU A 182 -51.81 -21.20 26.58
N HIS A 183 -52.79 -22.11 26.69
CA HIS A 183 -53.80 -22.35 25.66
C HIS A 183 -55.04 -22.90 26.37
N LEU A 184 -55.91 -21.98 26.79
CA LEU A 184 -57.27 -22.30 27.17
C LEU A 184 -58.18 -21.26 26.50
N LYS A 185 -59.13 -21.79 25.70
CA LYS A 185 -60.28 -21.12 25.05
C LYS A 185 -59.90 -20.40 23.75
N GLU A 186 -60.57 -20.63 22.62
CA GLU A 186 -62.02 -20.68 22.41
C GLU A 186 -62.46 -21.71 21.34
N GLU A 187 -63.69 -22.20 21.53
CA GLU A 187 -64.65 -22.87 20.61
C GLU A 187 -64.28 -24.16 19.84
#